data_AF-A0A927SW59-F1
#
_entry.id   AF-A0A927SW59-F1
#
_cell.length_a   1.000
_cell.length_b   1.000
_cell.length_c   1.000
_cell.angle_alpha   90.00
_cell.angle_beta   90.00
_cell.angle_gamma   90.00
#
_symmetry.space_group_name_H-M   'P 1'
#
loop_
_entity.id
_entity.type
_entity.pdbx_description
1 polymer ?
#
loop_
_entity_poly.entity_id
_entity_poly.type
_entity_poly.pdbx_seq_one_letter_code
_entity_poly.pdbx_strand_id
1 'polypeptide(L)' 'MINELIGLRLDDAKKRLEGKNVTVKDFSRPDKYHKDLPQSLRVVKVTQCENEFVLFVAGFVDEILTEK' A
#
# COMPACT_ATOMS: atom_id res chain seq x y z
N MET A 1 2.23 2.95 -16.72
CA MET A 1 2.52 1.75 -15.91
C MET A 1 2.76 2.05 -14.43
N ILE A 2 3.84 2.73 -14.02
CA ILE A 2 4.17 2.87 -12.58
C ILE A 2 3.12 3.67 -11.80
N ASN A 3 2.61 4.76 -12.38
CA ASN A 3 1.60 5.60 -11.73
C ASN A 3 0.23 4.92 -11.57
N GLU A 4 -0.04 3.85 -12.32
CA GLU A 4 -1.32 3.12 -12.27
C GLU A 4 -1.43 2.17 -11.07
N LEU A 5 -0.34 2.02 -10.33
CA LEU A 5 -0.26 1.20 -9.11
C LEU A 5 -0.51 2.04 -7.85
N ILE A 6 -0.34 3.37 -7.92
CA ILE A 6 -0.55 4.27 -6.80
C ILE A 6 -2.04 4.32 -6.45
N GLY A 7 -2.37 4.22 -5.16
CA GLY A 7 -3.73 4.19 -4.63
C GLY A 7 -4.38 2.81 -4.59
N LEU A 8 -3.81 1.81 -5.27
CA LEU A 8 -4.29 0.43 -5.21
C LEU A 8 -4.01 -0.20 -3.84
N ARG A 9 -4.86 -1.16 -3.47
CA ARG A 9 -4.57 -2.09 -2.39
C ARG A 9 -3.33 -2.92 -2.74
N LEU A 10 -2.59 -3.29 -1.71
CA LEU A 10 -1.37 -4.08 -1.87
C LEU A 10 -1.59 -5.37 -2.69
N ASP A 11 -2.68 -6.10 -2.42
CA ASP A 11 -2.99 -7.34 -3.15
C ASP A 11 -3.25 -7.10 -4.65
N ASP A 12 -3.94 -6.02 -5.00
CA ASP A 12 -4.22 -5.67 -6.40
C ASP A 12 -2.95 -5.22 -7.12
N ALA A 13 -2.10 -4.46 -6.44
CA ALA A 13 -0.80 -4.05 -6.98
C ALA A 13 0.13 -5.25 -7.21
N LYS A 14 0.13 -6.23 -6.29
CA LYS A 14 0.89 -7.49 -6.44
C LYS A 14 0.39 -8.32 -7.62
N LYS A 15 -0.93 -8.45 -7.81
CA LYS A 15 -1.50 -9.15 -8.97
C LYS A 15 -1.06 -8.53 -10.30
N ARG A 16 -1.02 -7.19 -10.39
CA ARG A 16 -0.56 -6.50 -11.62
C ARG A 16 0.94 -6.63 -11.87
N LEU A 17 1.71 -6.98 -10.84
CA LEU A 17 3.16 -7.22 -10.90
C LEU A 17 3.50 -8.71 -10.78
N GLU A 18 2.53 -9.60 -10.99
CA GLU A 18 2.75 -11.03 -10.97
C GLU A 18 3.85 -11.43 -11.98
N GLY A 19 4.78 -12.27 -11.53
CA GLY A 19 5.96 -12.65 -12.31
C GLY A 19 7.11 -11.63 -12.31
N LYS A 20 6.99 -10.50 -11.58
CA LYS A 20 8.08 -9.55 -11.36
C LYS A 20 8.62 -9.64 -9.93
N ASN A 21 9.85 -9.20 -9.72
CA ASN A 21 10.40 -9.10 -8.38
C ASN A 21 9.83 -7.86 -7.68
N VAL A 22 9.13 -8.06 -6.55
CA VAL A 22 8.40 -7.00 -5.84
C VAL A 22 8.79 -6.98 -4.37
N THR A 23 9.27 -5.83 -3.91
CA THR A 23 9.56 -5.58 -2.50
C THR A 23 8.57 -4.56 -1.94
N VAL A 24 8.04 -4.85 -0.75
CA VAL A 24 7.05 -3.99 -0.08
C VAL A 24 7.71 -3.30 1.10
N LYS A 25 7.61 -1.97 1.15
CA LYS A 25 8.08 -1.14 2.27
C LYS A 25 6.90 -0.44 2.91
N ASP A 26 6.61 -0.80 4.15
CA ASP A 26 5.53 -0.21 4.93
C ASP A 26 6.02 1.05 5.66
N PHE A 27 5.41 2.20 5.36
CA PHE A 27 5.64 3.47 6.05
C PHE A 27 4.61 3.76 7.13
N SER A 28 3.57 2.93 7.26
CA SER A 28 2.66 2.95 8.39
C SER A 28 3.50 2.61 9.62
N ARG A 29 3.92 3.62 10.36
CA ARG A 29 4.27 3.36 11.76
C ARG A 29 3.00 2.77 12.38
N PRO A 30 3.08 1.70 13.18
CA PRO A 30 1.95 1.27 14.00
C PRO A 30 1.71 2.39 15.02
N ASP A 31 1.01 3.44 14.56
CA ASP A 31 0.65 4.56 15.39
C ASP A 31 -0.35 4.00 16.39
N LYS A 32 0.02 4.10 17.66
CA LYS A 32 -0.57 3.40 18.81
C LYS A 32 -2.09 3.57 18.91
N TYR A 33 -2.65 4.54 18.18
CA TYR A 33 -4.06 4.93 18.12
C TYR A 33 -4.93 4.15 17.12
N HIS A 34 -4.34 3.40 16.17
CA HIS A 34 -5.11 2.82 15.06
C HIS A 34 -5.03 1.29 15.00
N LYS A 35 -4.59 0.62 16.08
CA LYS A 35 -4.47 -0.85 16.14
C LYS A 35 -5.80 -1.60 15.92
N ASP A 36 -6.91 -0.96 16.28
CA ASP A 36 -8.24 -1.60 16.30
C ASP A 36 -9.12 -1.21 15.09
N LEU A 37 -8.65 -0.35 14.20
CA LEU A 37 -9.38 0.03 12.99
C LEU A 37 -9.00 -0.88 11.83
N PRO A 38 -9.97 -1.32 10.99
CA PRO A 38 -9.65 -2.01 9.75
C PRO A 38 -8.85 -1.06 8.85
N GLN A 39 -7.54 -1.32 8.74
CA GLN A 39 -6.65 -0.56 7.86
C GLN A 39 -6.46 -1.32 6.56
N SER A 40 -6.69 -0.66 5.42
CA SER A 40 -6.18 -1.15 4.14
C SER A 40 -4.82 -0.53 3.84
N LEU A 41 -3.85 -1.39 3.52
CA LEU A 41 -2.56 -0.94 2.98
C LEU A 41 -2.73 -0.56 1.52
N ARG A 42 -2.42 0.69 1.20
CA ARG A 42 -2.43 1.20 -0.18
C ARG A 42 -1.06 1.67 -0.60
N VAL A 43 -0.76 1.47 -1.88
CA VAL A 43 0.50 1.91 -2.48
C VAL A 43 0.50 3.43 -2.60
N VAL A 44 1.47 4.09 -1.95
CA VAL A 44 1.61 5.56 -2.00
C VAL A 44 2.74 6.01 -2.91
N LYS A 45 3.71 5.13 -3.16
CA LYS A 45 4.82 5.37 -4.08
C LYS A 45 5.31 4.05 -4.65
N VAL A 46 5.76 4.10 -5.90
CA VAL A 46 6.43 2.97 -6.54
C VAL A 46 7.76 3.43 -7.07
N THR A 47 8.79 2.61 -6.92
CA THR A 47 10.11 2.83 -7.50
C THR A 47 10.54 1.57 -8.21
N GLN A 48 11.03 1.72 -9.44
CA GLN A 48 11.57 0.60 -10.21
C GLN A 48 13.09 0.73 -10.23
N CYS A 49 13.79 -0.31 -9.81
CA CYS A 49 15.24 -0.39 -9.84
C CYS A 49 15.63 -1.67 -10.60
N GLU A 50 16.28 -1.53 -11.75
CA GLU A 50 16.76 -2.62 -12.64
C GLU A 50 15.72 -3.73 -12.87
N ASN A 51 15.62 -4.70 -11.95
CA ASN A 51 14.72 -5.86 -12.04
C ASN A 51 13.69 -5.96 -10.90
N GLU A 52 13.58 -4.93 -10.05
CA GLU A 52 12.76 -4.91 -8.85
C GLU A 52 11.78 -3.73 -8.84
N PHE A 53 10.55 -4.00 -8.38
CA PHE A 53 9.55 -2.99 -8.05
C PHE A 53 9.47 -2.84 -6.54
N VAL A 54 9.83 -1.67 -6.04
CA VAL A 54 9.66 -1.31 -4.64
C VAL A 54 8.33 -0.58 -4.47
N LEU A 55 7.37 -1.24 -3.84
CA LEU A 55 6.08 -0.69 -3.45
C LEU A 55 6.17 -0.10 -2.05
N PHE A 56 5.98 1.20 -1.93
CA PHE A 56 5.83 1.85 -0.65
C PHE A 56 4.34 1.90 -0.30
N VAL A 57 3.97 1.36 0.85
CA VAL A 57 2.58 1.29 1.32
C VAL A 57 2.38 2.09 2.59
N ALA A 58 1.16 2.59 2.77
CA ALA A 58 0.68 3.19 4.00
C ALA A 58 -0.72 2.65 4.33
N GLY A 59 -1.01 2.53 5.62
CA GLY A 59 -2.32 2.16 6.16
C GLY A 59 -3.27 3.34 6.06
N PHE A 60 -4.43 3.10 5.48
CA PHE A 60 -5.54 4.04 5.43
C PHE A 60 -6.70 3.44 6.23
N VAL A 61 -7.35 4.28 7.04
CA VAL A 61 -8.60 3.90 7.71
C VAL A 61 -9.68 3.82 6.64
N ASP A 62 -10.30 2.65 6.45
CA ASP A 62 -11.31 2.46 5.40
C ASP A 62 -12.68 3.07 5.78
N GLU A 63 -12.91 3.41 7.06
CA GLU A 63 -14.13 4.05 7.54
C GLU A 63 -13.83 5.40 8.20
N ILE A 64 -14.38 6.48 7.63
CA ILE A 64 -14.68 7.67 8.42
C ILE A 64 -15.88 7.26 9.27
N LEU A 65 -15.67 7.02 10.56
CA LEU A 65 -16.75 6.99 11.54
C LEU A 65 -17.38 8.38 11.53
N THR A 66 -18.38 8.59 10.68
CA THR A 66 -19.19 9.81 10.72
C THR A 66 -19.90 9.79 12.07
N GLU A 67 -19.47 10.64 13.00
CA GLU A 67 -20.22 10.90 14.23
C GLU A 67 -21.65 11.30 13.83
N LYS A 68 -22.60 10.59 14.42
CA LYS A 68 -24.03 10.68 14.13
C LYS A 68 -24.68 11.78 14.93
#